data_AF-A0AAD6PRE1-F1
#
_entry.id   AF-A0AAD6PRE1-F1
#
_cell.length_a   1.000
_cell.length_b   1.000
_cell.length_c   1.000
_cell.angle_alpha   90.00
_cell.angle_beta   90.00
_cell.angle_gamma   90.00
#
_symmetry.space_group_name_H-M   'P 1'
#
loop_
_entity.id
_entity.type
_entity.pdbx_description
1 polymer ?
#
loop_
_entity_poly.entity_id
_entity_poly.type
_entity_poly.pdbx_seq_one_letter_code
_entity_poly.pdbx_strand_id
1 'polypeptide(L)'
;MEDTVTLLDFWSSSWAMRVKVALAEKGIEYESREQNLIDKSPLLLEMNPVHKMIPVLIHNDPYRRSQARFWADYIDKKIYNSAKKLWKEKGEKQEEVKREFIEGLKTLEGELGDKLYFGGESFGFVDVVLVPVTSWFYSLEICGKFSIEAECPKITAWIKRCMEKESVSSSLPDPHKIYDFVLLLKQKMGME
;
A
#
# COMPACT_ATOMS: atom_id res chain seq x y z
N MET A 1 -14.99 22.56 -20.34
CA MET A 1 -14.34 21.25 -20.56
C MET A 1 -15.00 20.33 -19.56
N GLU A 2 -15.49 19.15 -19.95
CA GLU A 2 -15.88 18.14 -18.96
C GLU A 2 -14.69 17.90 -18.03
N ASP A 3 -14.92 17.94 -16.71
CA ASP A 3 -13.91 17.67 -15.69
C ASP A 3 -13.57 16.17 -15.71
N THR A 4 -12.83 15.74 -16.73
CA THR A 4 -12.39 14.35 -16.89
C THR A 4 -11.17 14.08 -16.02
N VAL A 5 -11.30 13.19 -15.04
CA VAL A 5 -10.20 12.77 -14.18
C VAL A 5 -9.41 11.67 -14.89
N THR A 6 -8.10 11.86 -15.10
CA THR A 6 -7.19 10.84 -15.65
C THR A 6 -6.20 10.38 -14.57
N LEU A 7 -6.10 9.07 -14.36
CA LEU A 7 -5.12 8.45 -13.45
C LEU A 7 -4.01 7.77 -14.27
N LEU A 8 -2.80 8.32 -14.22
CA LEU A 8 -1.61 7.63 -14.71
C LEU A 8 -1.18 6.61 -13.64
N ASP A 9 -1.25 5.31 -13.94
CA ASP A 9 -0.96 4.27 -12.95
C ASP A 9 -0.03 3.17 -13.44
N PHE A 10 0.35 2.29 -12.52
CA PHE A 10 0.90 0.99 -12.82
C PHE A 10 0.22 -0.03 -11.91
N TRP A 11 -0.24 -1.14 -12.47
CA TRP A 11 -1.17 -2.06 -11.80
C TRP A 11 -0.66 -2.62 -10.45
N SER A 12 0.66 -2.73 -10.23
CA SER A 12 1.23 -3.21 -8.96
C SER A 12 1.73 -2.09 -8.02
N SER A 13 1.56 -0.83 -8.39
CA SER A 13 1.96 0.32 -7.57
C SER A 13 0.99 0.55 -6.41
N SER A 14 1.47 0.40 -5.18
CA SER A 14 0.70 0.68 -3.97
C SER A 14 0.22 2.14 -3.92
N TRP A 15 1.01 3.12 -4.38
CA TRP A 15 0.58 4.53 -4.44
C TRP A 15 -0.56 4.75 -5.42
N ALA A 16 -0.52 4.09 -6.58
CA ALA A 16 -1.63 4.22 -7.53
C ALA A 16 -2.90 3.59 -6.97
N MET A 17 -2.80 2.42 -6.34
CA MET A 17 -3.93 1.78 -5.66
C MET A 17 -4.55 2.66 -4.56
N ARG A 18 -3.76 3.43 -3.79
CA ARG A 18 -4.31 4.42 -2.82
C ARG A 18 -5.27 5.38 -3.50
N VAL A 19 -4.90 5.86 -4.68
CA VAL A 19 -5.71 6.81 -5.46
C VAL A 19 -6.94 6.12 -6.03
N LYS A 20 -6.82 4.89 -6.54
CA LYS A 20 -7.96 4.10 -7.02
C LYS A 20 -9.00 3.88 -5.92
N VAL A 21 -8.57 3.43 -4.73
CA VAL A 21 -9.44 3.24 -3.56
C VAL A 21 -10.10 4.56 -3.18
N ALA A 22 -9.35 5.67 -3.14
CA ALA A 22 -9.91 6.97 -2.78
C ALA A 22 -10.94 7.50 -3.79
N LEU A 23 -10.68 7.33 -5.10
CA LEU A 23 -11.63 7.72 -6.16
C LEU A 23 -12.89 6.86 -6.08
N ALA A 24 -12.75 5.55 -5.90
CA ALA A 24 -13.86 4.62 -5.74
C ALA A 24 -14.71 4.93 -4.49
N GLU A 25 -14.09 5.18 -3.33
CA GLU A 25 -14.80 5.60 -2.10
C GLU A 25 -15.55 6.94 -2.26
N LYS A 26 -15.16 7.77 -3.24
CA LYS A 26 -15.82 9.04 -3.55
C LYS A 26 -16.80 8.96 -4.72
N GLY A 27 -16.91 7.81 -5.38
CA GLY A 27 -17.74 7.64 -6.57
C GLY A 27 -17.30 8.54 -7.74
N ILE A 28 -16.00 8.87 -7.81
CA ILE A 28 -15.47 9.72 -8.88
C ILE A 28 -15.03 8.83 -10.04
N GLU A 29 -15.66 8.99 -11.19
CA GLU A 29 -15.26 8.32 -12.43
C GLU A 29 -13.90 8.86 -12.92
N TYR A 30 -13.06 7.96 -13.43
CA TYR A 30 -11.75 8.33 -13.96
C TYR A 30 -11.31 7.39 -15.08
N GLU A 31 -10.49 7.91 -15.99
CA GLU A 31 -9.80 7.12 -17.01
C GLU A 31 -8.44 6.66 -16.47
N SER A 32 -8.21 5.34 -16.37
CA SER A 32 -6.90 4.77 -16.01
C SER A 32 -6.01 4.64 -17.24
N ARG A 33 -4.78 5.14 -17.16
CA ARG A 33 -3.75 4.98 -18.20
C ARG A 33 -2.49 4.36 -17.61
N GLU A 34 -2.30 3.09 -17.89
CA GLU A 34 -1.15 2.33 -17.42
C GLU A 34 0.17 2.86 -18.01
N GLN A 35 1.20 2.97 -17.17
CA GLN A 35 2.51 3.51 -17.50
C GLN A 35 3.58 2.43 -17.36
N ASN A 36 4.56 2.45 -18.27
CA ASN A 36 5.78 1.67 -18.13
C ASN A 36 6.73 2.36 -17.13
N LEU A 37 7.15 1.66 -16.08
CA LEU A 37 8.06 2.21 -15.07
C LEU A 37 9.54 2.23 -15.51
N ILE A 38 9.89 1.52 -16.58
CA ILE A 38 11.25 1.46 -17.16
C ILE A 38 11.45 2.60 -18.18
N ASP A 39 10.44 2.91 -18.97
CA ASP A 39 10.43 4.00 -19.96
C ASP A 39 9.28 4.97 -19.65
N LYS A 40 9.60 6.06 -18.94
CA LYS A 40 8.61 6.98 -18.38
C LYS A 40 8.13 7.97 -19.43
N SER A 41 6.81 8.18 -19.53
CA SER A 41 6.23 9.14 -20.47
C SER A 41 6.62 10.60 -20.14
N PRO A 42 6.74 11.50 -21.15
CA PRO A 42 7.04 12.92 -20.94
C PRO A 42 6.05 13.62 -20.00
N LEU A 43 4.76 13.25 -20.06
CA LEU A 43 3.69 13.81 -19.23
C LEU A 43 3.87 13.49 -17.73
N LEU A 44 4.35 12.28 -17.39
CA LEU A 44 4.64 11.90 -16.01
C LEU A 44 5.75 12.78 -15.40
N LEU A 45 6.75 13.13 -16.20
CA LEU A 45 7.90 13.94 -15.76
C LEU A 45 7.53 15.42 -15.59
N GLU A 46 6.59 15.93 -16.39
CA GLU A 46 6.07 17.30 -16.27
C GLU A 46 5.17 17.49 -15.03
N MET A 47 4.34 16.50 -14.74
CA MET A 47 3.32 16.65 -13.69
C MET A 47 3.89 16.54 -12.27
N ASN A 48 5.00 15.83 -12.01
CA ASN A 48 5.59 15.68 -10.66
C ASN A 48 7.09 16.09 -10.43
N PRO A 49 7.50 17.36 -10.63
CA PRO A 49 8.91 17.78 -10.55
C PRO A 49 9.57 17.97 -9.16
N VAL A 50 8.86 17.95 -8.01
CA VAL A 50 9.50 18.28 -6.70
C VAL A 50 9.15 17.30 -5.57
N HIS A 51 7.91 17.19 -5.08
CA HIS A 51 7.51 16.20 -4.05
C HIS A 51 6.03 15.71 -4.17
N LYS A 52 5.32 16.01 -5.28
CA LYS A 52 3.85 16.12 -5.40
C LYS A 52 3.09 14.79 -5.24
N MET A 53 2.76 14.41 -4.00
CA MET A 53 2.02 13.19 -3.69
C MET A 53 0.55 13.47 -3.35
N ILE A 54 -0.32 12.58 -3.84
CA ILE A 54 -1.74 12.43 -3.53
C ILE A 54 -1.93 11.13 -2.72
N PRO A 55 -2.98 11.00 -1.87
CA PRO A 55 -4.11 11.90 -1.69
C PRO A 55 -3.90 13.00 -0.63
N VAL A 56 -4.63 14.12 -0.76
CA VAL A 56 -4.66 15.23 0.22
C VAL A 56 -5.94 15.14 1.06
N LEU A 57 -5.80 15.07 2.38
CA LEU A 57 -6.92 15.00 3.32
C LEU A 57 -7.25 16.39 3.90
N ILE A 58 -8.51 16.79 3.74
CA ILE A 58 -9.12 17.93 4.44
C ILE A 58 -10.08 17.36 5.50
N HIS A 59 -9.74 17.57 6.78
CA HIS A 59 -10.57 17.21 7.93
C HIS A 59 -10.60 18.41 8.87
N ASN A 60 -11.78 18.82 9.38
CA ASN A 60 -11.91 20.07 10.14
C ASN A 60 -11.23 20.05 11.52
N ASP A 61 -11.01 18.86 12.09
CA ASP A 61 -10.19 18.66 13.29
C ASP A 61 -8.68 18.56 12.92
N PRO A 62 -7.84 19.53 13.31
CA PRO A 62 -6.41 19.52 13.01
C PRO A 62 -5.64 18.41 13.71
N TYR A 63 -6.08 17.97 14.89
CA TYR A 63 -5.39 16.92 15.67
C TYR A 63 -5.61 15.55 15.03
N ARG A 64 -6.85 15.19 14.70
CA ARG A 64 -7.12 13.94 13.96
C ARG A 64 -6.39 13.91 12.62
N ARG A 65 -6.30 15.07 11.96
CA ARG A 65 -5.57 15.22 10.70
C ARG A 65 -4.05 15.03 10.87
N SER A 66 -3.46 15.53 11.96
CA SER A 66 -2.03 15.33 12.22
C SER A 66 -1.70 13.87 12.57
N GLN A 67 -2.54 13.21 13.37
CA GLN A 67 -2.41 11.78 13.68
C GLN A 67 -2.49 10.92 12.41
N ALA A 68 -3.47 11.17 11.55
CA ALA A 68 -3.61 10.43 10.30
C ALA A 68 -2.39 10.61 9.37
N ARG A 69 -1.81 11.81 9.33
CA ARG A 69 -0.58 12.09 8.55
C ARG A 69 0.64 11.42 9.13
N PHE A 70 0.77 11.39 10.46
CA PHE A 70 1.85 10.68 11.14
C PHE A 70 1.83 9.19 10.78
N TRP A 71 0.67 8.54 10.87
CA TRP A 71 0.56 7.12 10.53
C TRP A 71 0.78 6.83 9.05
N ALA A 72 0.32 7.69 8.15
CA ALA A 72 0.64 7.54 6.73
C ALA A 72 2.14 7.66 6.45
N ASP A 73 2.83 8.62 7.08
CA ASP A 73 4.28 8.77 6.98
C ASP A 73 5.02 7.56 7.57
N TYR A 74 4.52 7.02 8.69
CA TYR A 74 5.04 5.80 9.29
C TYR A 74 4.91 4.62 8.32
N ILE A 75 3.75 4.42 7.69
CA ILE A 75 3.52 3.35 6.71
C ILE A 75 4.51 3.48 5.54
N ASP A 76 4.68 4.67 4.99
CA ASP A 76 5.59 4.92 3.87
C ASP A 76 7.05 4.68 4.24
N LYS A 77 7.48 5.18 5.40
CA LYS A 77 8.87 5.11 5.82
C LYS A 77 9.27 3.77 6.41
N LYS A 78 8.36 3.10 7.12
CA LYS A 78 8.65 1.84 7.83
C LYS A 78 8.11 0.64 7.07
N ILE A 79 6.80 0.53 6.90
CA ILE A 79 6.18 -0.69 6.37
C ILE A 79 6.54 -0.89 4.90
N TYR A 80 6.35 0.12 4.06
CA TYR A 80 6.64 0.00 2.64
C TYR A 80 8.14 -0.27 2.39
N ASN A 81 9.02 0.47 3.08
CA ASN A 81 10.46 0.32 2.88
C ASN A 81 10.98 -1.04 3.36
N SER A 82 10.52 -1.53 4.51
CA SER A 82 10.89 -2.86 5.00
C SER A 82 10.30 -3.97 4.13
N ALA A 83 9.04 -3.86 3.69
CA ALA A 83 8.44 -4.78 2.71
C ALA A 83 9.27 -4.85 1.41
N LYS A 84 9.65 -3.70 0.86
CA LYS A 84 10.47 -3.61 -0.36
C LYS A 84 11.84 -4.28 -0.20
N LYS A 85 12.47 -4.13 0.98
CA LYS A 85 13.75 -4.79 1.27
C LYS A 85 13.57 -6.28 1.49
N LEU A 86 12.48 -6.71 2.14
CA LEU A 86 12.26 -8.10 2.55
C LEU A 86 12.22 -9.09 1.38
N TRP A 87 11.60 -8.72 0.26
CA TRP A 87 11.60 -9.59 -0.92
C TRP A 87 12.90 -9.52 -1.73
N LYS A 88 13.77 -8.53 -1.47
CA LYS A 88 15.04 -8.31 -2.17
C LYS A 88 16.25 -8.90 -1.43
N GLU A 89 16.33 -8.73 -0.13
CA GLU A 89 17.48 -9.21 0.64
C GLU A 89 17.44 -10.74 0.82
N LYS A 90 18.60 -11.35 1.10
CA LYS A 90 18.75 -12.78 1.41
C LYS A 90 19.58 -12.97 2.68
N GLY A 91 19.46 -14.12 3.33
CA GLY A 91 20.26 -14.50 4.49
C GLY A 91 20.01 -13.60 5.71
N GLU A 92 21.07 -13.27 6.45
CA GLU A 92 20.98 -12.51 7.71
C GLU A 92 20.30 -11.15 7.56
N LYS A 93 20.58 -10.42 6.47
CA LYS A 93 19.92 -9.13 6.18
C LYS A 93 18.41 -9.27 5.99
N GLN A 94 17.97 -10.36 5.37
CA GLN A 94 16.55 -10.63 5.19
C GLN A 94 15.86 -10.88 6.54
N GLU A 95 16.51 -11.64 7.42
CA GLU A 95 16.02 -11.92 8.77
C GLU A 95 15.94 -10.65 9.64
N GLU A 96 16.92 -9.75 9.54
CA GLU A 96 16.88 -8.45 10.20
C GLU A 96 15.71 -7.59 9.72
N VAL A 97 15.55 -7.46 8.39
CA VAL A 97 14.46 -6.70 7.78
C VAL A 97 13.10 -7.33 8.11
N LYS A 98 13.01 -8.66 8.19
CA LYS A 98 11.80 -9.38 8.58
C LYS A 98 11.37 -9.00 10.00
N ARG A 99 12.32 -8.94 10.95
CA ARG A 99 12.03 -8.48 12.33
C ARG A 99 11.54 -7.04 12.33
N GLU A 100 12.20 -6.13 11.62
CA GLU A 100 11.76 -4.72 11.52
C GLU A 100 10.33 -4.63 10.93
N PHE A 101 10.03 -5.41 9.89
CA PHE A 101 8.71 -5.43 9.27
C PHE A 101 7.63 -5.92 10.23
N ILE A 102 7.87 -7.03 10.94
CA ILE A 102 6.94 -7.60 11.93
C ILE A 102 6.72 -6.62 13.09
N GLU A 103 7.78 -6.01 13.63
CA GLU A 103 7.67 -4.98 14.68
C GLU A 103 6.88 -3.76 14.21
N GLY A 104 7.07 -3.36 12.95
CA GLY A 104 6.29 -2.30 12.32
C GLY A 104 4.80 -2.63 12.23
N LEU A 105 4.47 -3.86 11.83
CA LEU A 105 3.08 -4.33 11.79
C LEU A 105 2.47 -4.42 13.20
N LYS A 106 3.21 -4.89 14.20
CA LYS A 106 2.76 -4.91 15.61
C LYS A 106 2.50 -3.51 16.15
N THR A 107 3.30 -2.52 15.75
CA THR A 107 3.05 -1.12 16.09
C THR A 107 1.72 -0.63 15.50
N LEU A 108 1.46 -0.95 14.22
CA LEU A 108 0.19 -0.63 13.58
C LEU A 108 -0.99 -1.41 14.18
N GLU A 109 -0.76 -2.64 14.61
CA GLU A 109 -1.77 -3.45 15.28
C GLU A 109 -2.17 -2.85 16.62
N GLY A 110 -1.20 -2.35 17.38
CA GLY A 110 -1.42 -1.59 18.61
C GLY A 110 -2.21 -0.30 18.36
N GLU A 111 -1.88 0.45 17.30
CA GLU A 111 -2.66 1.62 16.91
C GLU A 111 -4.08 1.24 16.51
N LEU A 112 -4.28 0.21 15.68
CA LEU A 112 -5.61 -0.26 15.30
C LEU A 112 -6.43 -0.59 16.55
N GLY A 113 -5.82 -1.24 17.54
CA GLY A 113 -6.46 -1.57 18.81
C GLY A 113 -7.69 -2.43 18.58
N ASP A 114 -8.85 -1.94 19.01
CA ASP A 114 -10.15 -2.59 18.80
C ASP A 114 -11.03 -1.81 17.80
N LYS A 115 -10.47 -0.81 17.10
CA LYS A 115 -11.18 -0.05 16.07
C LYS A 115 -11.49 -0.96 14.88
N LEU A 116 -12.62 -0.71 14.21
CA LEU A 116 -12.98 -1.43 12.99
C LEU A 116 -11.96 -1.15 11.87
N TYR A 117 -11.60 0.13 11.75
CA TYR A 117 -10.65 0.70 10.80
C TYR A 117 -9.70 1.66 11.52
N PHE A 118 -8.57 2.03 10.91
CA PHE A 118 -7.71 3.08 11.45
C PHE A 118 -8.43 4.44 11.51
N GLY A 119 -9.43 4.66 10.65
CA GLY A 119 -10.37 5.78 10.74
C GLY A 119 -11.37 5.72 11.91
N GLY A 120 -11.34 4.67 12.74
CA GLY A 120 -12.30 4.44 13.82
C GLY A 120 -13.40 3.47 13.39
N GLU A 121 -14.65 3.96 13.37
CA GLU A 121 -15.82 3.18 12.91
C GLU A 121 -15.94 3.15 11.38
N SER A 122 -15.35 4.13 10.70
CA SER A 122 -15.38 4.26 9.23
C SER A 122 -14.02 4.05 8.61
N PHE A 123 -14.01 3.49 7.39
CA PHE A 123 -12.82 3.38 6.56
C PHE A 123 -12.20 4.77 6.31
N GLY A 124 -10.94 4.94 6.67
CA GLY A 124 -10.29 6.25 6.75
C GLY A 124 -8.99 6.34 5.95
N PHE A 125 -8.32 7.48 6.11
CA PHE A 125 -7.12 7.81 5.35
C PHE A 125 -5.97 6.81 5.57
N VAL A 126 -5.73 6.42 6.82
CA VAL A 126 -4.67 5.46 7.15
C VAL A 126 -4.99 4.09 6.55
N ASP A 127 -6.26 3.71 6.50
CA ASP A 127 -6.70 2.47 5.83
C ASP A 127 -6.42 2.52 4.33
N VAL A 128 -6.79 3.63 3.66
CA VAL A 128 -6.48 3.87 2.24
C VAL A 128 -4.99 3.74 1.96
N VAL A 129 -4.14 4.22 2.88
CA VAL A 129 -2.67 4.22 2.73
C VAL A 129 -2.07 2.83 2.93
N LEU A 130 -2.56 2.08 3.92
CA LEU A 130 -2.03 0.77 4.29
C LEU A 130 -2.55 -0.35 3.39
N VAL A 131 -3.83 -0.35 3.03
CA VAL A 131 -4.47 -1.49 2.35
C VAL A 131 -3.77 -1.90 1.05
N PRO A 132 -3.25 -0.99 0.21
CA PRO A 132 -2.53 -1.40 -0.99
C PRO A 132 -1.22 -2.14 -0.74
N VAL A 133 -0.59 -1.94 0.43
CA VAL A 133 0.64 -2.66 0.79
C VAL A 133 0.32 -4.13 1.08
N THR A 134 -0.91 -4.44 1.49
CA THR A 134 -1.32 -5.80 1.87
C THR A 134 -1.44 -6.75 0.68
N SER A 135 -1.60 -6.23 -0.54
CA SER A 135 -1.58 -7.07 -1.75
C SER A 135 -0.21 -7.75 -1.97
N TRP A 136 0.84 -7.25 -1.31
CA TRP A 136 2.19 -7.82 -1.37
C TRP A 136 2.45 -8.85 -0.27
N PHE A 137 1.57 -8.97 0.74
CA PHE A 137 1.83 -9.77 1.94
C PHE A 137 2.08 -11.23 1.64
N TYR A 138 1.28 -11.84 0.75
CA TYR A 138 1.51 -13.21 0.29
C TYR A 138 2.93 -13.43 -0.24
N SER A 139 3.42 -12.52 -1.09
CA SER A 139 4.78 -12.57 -1.63
C SER A 139 5.84 -12.43 -0.54
N LEU A 140 5.59 -11.58 0.45
CA LEU A 140 6.51 -11.38 1.59
C LEU A 140 6.56 -12.62 2.48
N GLU A 141 5.43 -13.23 2.80
CA GLU A 141 5.34 -14.46 3.61
C GLU A 141 6.13 -15.60 2.96
N ILE A 142 5.99 -15.79 1.65
CA ILE A 142 6.77 -16.80 0.91
C ILE A 142 8.26 -16.45 0.89
N CYS A 143 8.62 -15.20 0.59
CA CYS A 143 10.03 -14.80 0.50
C CYS A 143 10.74 -14.86 1.85
N GLY A 144 10.07 -14.45 2.93
CA GLY A 144 10.61 -14.36 4.29
C GLY A 144 10.33 -15.57 5.16
N LYS A 145 9.58 -16.56 4.67
CA LYS A 145 9.21 -17.81 5.36
C LYS A 145 8.61 -17.56 6.75
N PHE A 146 7.57 -16.75 6.81
CA PHE A 146 6.85 -16.41 8.04
C PHE A 146 5.36 -16.24 7.75
N SER A 147 4.56 -16.10 8.82
CA SER A 147 3.13 -15.85 8.72
C SER A 147 2.78 -14.53 9.41
N ILE A 148 2.14 -13.63 8.67
CA ILE A 148 1.64 -12.36 9.20
C ILE A 148 0.43 -12.61 10.11
N GLU A 149 -0.43 -13.60 9.80
CA GLU A 149 -1.56 -13.97 10.66
C GLU A 149 -1.11 -14.48 12.04
N ALA A 150 -0.02 -15.25 12.08
CA ALA A 150 0.54 -15.73 13.35
C ALA A 150 1.13 -14.59 14.21
N GLU A 151 1.71 -13.58 13.57
CA GLU A 151 2.39 -12.47 14.25
C GLU A 151 1.49 -11.27 14.57
N CYS A 152 0.49 -11.02 13.71
CA CYS A 152 -0.37 -9.83 13.70
C CYS A 152 -1.83 -10.19 13.31
N PRO A 153 -2.54 -10.96 14.16
CA PRO A 153 -3.87 -11.49 13.83
C PRO A 153 -4.95 -10.42 13.62
N LYS A 154 -4.91 -9.29 14.34
CA LYS A 154 -5.86 -8.19 14.17
C LYS A 154 -5.61 -7.43 12.87
N ILE A 155 -4.35 -7.33 12.42
CA ILE A 155 -4.05 -6.80 11.07
C ILE A 155 -4.67 -7.72 10.02
N THR A 156 -4.50 -9.05 10.14
CA THR A 156 -5.13 -9.99 9.21
C THR A 156 -6.66 -9.91 9.23
N ALA A 157 -7.27 -9.76 10.41
CA ALA A 157 -8.71 -9.54 10.52
C ALA A 157 -9.16 -8.22 9.87
N TRP A 158 -8.38 -7.14 10.03
CA TRP A 158 -8.62 -5.86 9.37
C TRP A 158 -8.49 -5.97 7.85
N ILE A 159 -7.52 -6.71 7.32
CA ILE A 159 -7.38 -6.98 5.87
C ILE A 159 -8.65 -7.64 5.34
N LYS A 160 -9.12 -8.71 6.00
CA LYS A 160 -10.34 -9.43 5.61
C LYS A 160 -11.54 -8.46 5.53
N ARG A 161 -11.74 -7.62 6.55
CA ARG A 161 -12.78 -6.57 6.55
C ARG A 161 -12.62 -5.53 5.44
N CYS A 162 -11.40 -5.11 5.15
CA CYS A 162 -11.15 -4.16 4.06
C CYS A 162 -11.50 -4.75 2.70
N MET A 163 -11.23 -6.03 2.48
CA MET A 163 -11.53 -6.74 1.21
C MET A 163 -13.04 -6.94 0.97
N GLU A 164 -13.88 -6.82 1.98
CA GLU A 164 -15.35 -6.82 1.82
C GLU A 164 -15.86 -5.54 1.15
N LYS A 165 -15.05 -4.47 1.10
CA LYS A 165 -15.42 -3.22 0.41
C LYS A 165 -15.11 -3.32 -1.09
N GLU A 166 -16.11 -3.05 -1.92
CA GLU A 166 -15.96 -3.04 -3.39
C GLU A 166 -14.86 -2.10 -3.86
N SER A 167 -14.74 -0.92 -3.25
CA SER A 167 -13.68 0.06 -3.56
C SER A 167 -12.27 -0.47 -3.36
N VAL A 168 -12.09 -1.44 -2.45
CA VAL A 168 -10.80 -2.08 -2.17
C VAL A 168 -10.62 -3.29 -3.08
N SER A 169 -11.59 -4.21 -3.11
CA SER A 169 -11.47 -5.47 -3.86
C SER A 169 -11.36 -5.26 -5.37
N SER A 170 -11.98 -4.22 -5.92
CA SER A 170 -11.83 -3.83 -7.34
C SER A 170 -10.54 -3.08 -7.64
N SER A 171 -9.92 -2.43 -6.65
CA SER A 171 -8.73 -1.60 -6.83
C SER A 171 -7.41 -2.35 -6.65
N LEU A 172 -7.42 -3.43 -5.87
CA LEU A 172 -6.22 -4.20 -5.53
C LEU A 172 -6.07 -5.40 -6.48
N PRO A 173 -4.85 -5.69 -6.96
CA PRO A 173 -4.59 -6.88 -7.75
C PRO A 173 -4.58 -8.15 -6.88
N ASP A 174 -4.82 -9.28 -7.53
CA ASP A 174 -4.71 -10.58 -6.92
C ASP A 174 -3.29 -10.81 -6.30
N PRO A 175 -3.19 -11.29 -5.04
CA PRO A 175 -1.90 -11.51 -4.39
C PRO A 175 -0.96 -12.48 -5.11
N HIS A 176 -1.49 -13.50 -5.80
CA HIS A 176 -0.68 -14.44 -6.59
C HIS A 176 -0.09 -13.75 -7.83
N LYS A 177 -0.86 -12.85 -8.48
CA LYS A 177 -0.33 -12.03 -9.59
C LYS A 177 0.82 -11.13 -9.13
N ILE A 178 0.75 -10.59 -7.91
CA ILE A 178 1.87 -9.83 -7.32
C ILE A 178 3.08 -10.73 -7.07
N TYR A 179 2.87 -11.98 -6.63
CA TYR A 179 3.96 -12.94 -6.45
C TYR A 179 4.66 -13.30 -7.77
N ASP A 180 3.91 -13.58 -8.83
CA ASP A 180 4.47 -13.83 -10.16
C ASP A 180 5.30 -12.62 -10.66
N PHE A 181 4.83 -11.41 -10.38
CA PHE A 181 5.57 -10.19 -10.69
C PHE A 181 6.86 -10.06 -9.86
N VAL A 182 6.85 -10.44 -8.57
CA VAL A 182 8.06 -10.50 -7.74
C VAL A 182 9.07 -11.49 -8.31
N LEU A 183 8.63 -12.67 -8.76
CA LEU A 183 9.49 -13.66 -9.40
C LEU A 183 10.13 -13.11 -10.68
N LEU A 184 9.34 -12.46 -11.53
CA LEU A 184 9.83 -11.79 -12.73
C LEU A 184 10.88 -10.71 -12.40
N LEU A 185 10.65 -9.90 -11.37
CA LEU A 185 11.61 -8.88 -10.94
C LEU A 185 12.91 -9.50 -10.43
N LYS A 186 12.84 -10.58 -9.64
CA LYS A 186 14.03 -11.31 -9.17
C LYS A 186 14.84 -11.85 -10.34
N GLN A 187 14.18 -12.44 -11.34
CA GLN A 187 14.84 -12.92 -12.55
C GLN A 187 15.54 -11.78 -13.30
N LYS A 188 14.84 -10.66 -13.53
CA LYS A 188 15.41 -9.48 -14.20
C LYS A 188 16.57 -8.84 -13.44
N MET A 189 16.61 -8.98 -12.12
CA MET A 189 17.67 -8.45 -11.26
C MET A 189 18.80 -9.47 -11.02
N GLY A 190 18.74 -10.67 -11.60
CA GLY A 190 19.75 -11.72 -11.43
C GLY A 190 19.82 -12.27 -10.00
N MET A 191 18.69 -12.33 -9.30
CA MET A 191 18.59 -12.67 -7.87
C MET A 191 18.20 -14.13 -7.61
N GLU A 192 18.58 -15.06 -8.49
CA GLU A 192 18.36 -16.51 -8.29
C GLU A 192 18.95 -17.00 -6.96
#